data_AF-A0A531M8J6-F1
#
_entry.id   AF-A0A531M8J6-F1
#
_cell.length_a   1.000
_cell.length_b   1.000
_cell.length_c   1.000
_cell.angle_alpha   90.00
_cell.angle_beta   90.00
_cell.angle_gamma   90.00
#
_symmetry.space_group_name_H-M   'P 1'
#
loop_
_entity.id
_entity.type
_entity.pdbx_description
1 polymer ?
#
loop_
_entity_poly.entity_id
_entity_poly.type
_entity_poly.pdbx_seq_one_letter_code
_entity_poly.pdbx_strand_id
1 'polypeptide(L)' 'MVKLNKIYTRTGDDGTTGLGTGERRLKSDLRVDA' A
#
# COMPACT_ATOMS: atom_id res chain seq x y z
N MET A 1 6.72 17.13 6.76
CA MET A 1 5.31 16.84 7.10
C MET A 1 4.63 16.24 5.87
N VAL A 2 4.10 15.01 5.96
CA VAL A 2 3.39 14.39 4.83
C VAL A 2 1.99 14.99 4.76
N LYS A 3 1.63 15.56 3.61
CA LYS A 3 0.29 16.15 3.39
C LYS A 3 -0.56 15.19 2.59
N LEU A 4 -1.59 14.62 3.21
CA LEU A 4 -2.52 13.68 2.59
C LEU A 4 -3.57 14.42 1.74
N ASN A 5 -3.19 14.89 0.56
CA ASN A 5 -4.09 15.64 -0.33
C ASN A 5 -5.00 14.76 -1.20
N LYS A 6 -4.60 13.51 -1.44
CA LYS A 6 -5.36 12.51 -2.19
C LYS A 6 -5.24 11.19 -1.45
N ILE A 7 -6.33 10.78 -0.82
CA ILE A 7 -6.37 9.57 0.02
C ILE A 7 -6.69 8.34 -0.84
N TYR A 8 -7.48 8.50 -1.90
CA TYR A 8 -7.77 7.43 -2.85
C TYR A 8 -6.90 7.55 -4.11
N THR A 9 -5.90 6.67 -4.21
CA THR A 9 -4.93 6.66 -5.32
C THR A 9 -5.19 5.59 -6.36
N ARG A 10 -6.09 4.63 -6.09
CA ARG A 10 -6.37 3.44 -6.93
C ARG A 10 -5.22 2.46 -7.14
N THR A 11 -4.03 2.78 -6.62
CA THR A 11 -2.82 1.97 -6.83
C THR A 11 -2.90 0.57 -6.22
N GLY A 12 -3.87 0.29 -5.34
CA GLY A 12 -4.06 -1.03 -4.74
C GLY A 12 -5.36 -1.73 -5.16
N ASP A 13 -6.02 -1.24 -6.21
CA ASP A 13 -7.27 -1.81 -6.70
C ASP A 13 -7.06 -3.21 -7.32
N ASP A 14 -5.82 -3.52 -7.71
CA ASP A 14 -5.36 -4.86 -8.12
C ASP A 14 -5.12 -5.84 -6.96
N GLY A 15 -5.39 -5.40 -5.71
CA GLY A 15 -5.19 -6.21 -4.52
C GLY A 15 -3.79 -6.10 -3.91
N THR A 16 -2.92 -5.21 -4.41
CA THR A 16 -1.55 -5.02 -3.88
C THR A 16 -1.40 -3.73 -3.07
N THR A 17 -0.32 -3.62 -2.29
CA THR A 17 0.07 -2.43 -1.53
C THR A 17 1.60 -2.25 -1.53
N GLY A 18 2.07 -1.02 -1.30
CA GLY A 18 3.49 -0.70 -1.22
C GLY A 18 3.99 -0.67 0.22
N LEU A 19 5.15 -1.28 0.46
CA LEU A 19 5.87 -1.21 1.73
C LEU A 19 6.74 0.06 1.80
N GLY A 20 7.19 0.42 3.00
CA GLY A 20 8.12 1.55 3.19
C GLY A 20 9.46 1.40 2.46
N THR A 21 9.81 0.17 2.06
CA THR A 21 11.00 -0.13 1.24
C THR A 21 10.79 0.06 -0.26
N GLY A 22 9.56 0.32 -0.71
CA GLY A 22 9.18 0.43 -2.12
C GLY A 22 8.75 -0.89 -2.77
N GLU A 23 8.94 -2.03 -2.10
CA GLU A 23 8.43 -3.32 -2.57
C GLU A 23 6.90 -3.36 -2.55
N ARG A 24 6.29 -4.05 -3.53
CA ARG A 24 4.84 -4.28 -3.58
C ARG A 24 4.50 -5.71 -3.18
N ARG A 25 3.44 -5.86 -2.38
CA ARG A 25 2.94 -7.16 -1.91
C ARG A 25 1.42 -7.25 -2.03
N LEU A 26 0.89 -8.47 -2.05
CA LEU A 26 -0.55 -8.68 -1.91
C LEU A 26 -1.02 -8.17 -0.54
N LYS A 27 -2.24 -7.66 -0.48
CA LYS A 27 -2.85 -7.20 0.77
C LYS A 27 -3.03 -8.31 1.81
N SER A 28 -3.04 -9.57 1.36
CA SER A 28 -3.10 -10.77 2.21
C SER A 28 -1.72 -11.36 2.54
N ASP A 29 -0.62 -10.68 2.18
CA ASP A 29 0.73 -11.11 2.57
C ASP A 29 0.88 -10.98 4.11
N LEU A 30 1.51 -11.96 4.74
CA LEU A 30 1.70 -12.01 6.20
C LEU A 30 2.39 -10.74 6.76
N ARG A 31 3.24 -10.09 5.98
CA ARG A 31 3.90 -8.84 6.39
C ARG A 31 2.94 -7.66 6.47
N VAL A 32 1.87 -7.68 5.69
CA VAL A 32 0.83 -6.65 5.70
C VAL A 32 -0.17 -6.91 6.82
N ASP A 33 -0.38 -8.18 7.18
CA ASP A 33 -1.31 -8.61 8.25
C ASP A 33 -0.71 -8.47 9.68
N ALA A 34 0.62 -8.42 9.80
CA ALA A 34 1.35 -8.24 11.07
C ALA A 34 1.21 -6.82 11.66
#